data_AF-A0A1I5EJB2-F1
#
_entry.id   AF-A0A1I5EJB2-F1
#
_cell.length_a   1.000
_cell.length_b   1.000
_cell.length_c   1.000
_cell.angle_alpha   90.00
_cell.angle_beta   90.00
_cell.angle_gamma   90.00
#
_symmetry.space_group_name_H-M   'P 1'
#
loop_
_entity.id
_entity.type
_entity.pdbx_description
1 polymer ?
#
loop_
_entity_poly.entity_id
_entity_poly.type
_entity_poly.pdbx_seq_one_letter_code
_entity_poly.pdbx_strand_id
1 'polypeptide(L)'
;MEQRRSPNSPPADDHEPIRSPWLFAVLLLLVLAGTPLWYPTGLVEPLVLGVPLWFAVSVLSTLAFAGFTSWICLRRWNLAESDEVAAAAGEAAAGGDDR
;
A
#
# COMPACT_ATOMS: atom_id res chain seq x y z
N MET A 1 30.06 -38.31 -2.17
CA MET A 1 30.40 -36.91 -1.87
C MET A 1 29.09 -36.18 -1.64
N GLU A 2 28.67 -36.21 -0.38
CA GLU A 2 27.51 -35.50 0.18
C GLU A 2 27.84 -34.01 0.41
N GLN A 3 26.79 -33.22 0.67
CA GLN A 3 26.72 -31.77 0.95
C GLN A 3 26.65 -30.87 -0.31
N ARG A 4 25.62 -30.02 -0.50
CA ARG A 4 24.77 -29.34 0.48
C ARG A 4 23.31 -29.26 0.01
N ARG A 5 22.39 -29.92 0.73
CA ARG A 5 21.07 -29.32 0.95
C ARG A 5 21.31 -28.12 1.86
N SER A 6 21.13 -26.91 1.36
CA SER A 6 21.07 -25.73 2.21
C SER A 6 19.86 -25.87 3.14
N PRO A 7 20.06 -25.87 4.47
CA PRO A 7 18.98 -25.97 5.43
C PRO A 7 18.34 -24.59 5.56
N ASN A 8 17.01 -24.51 5.36
CA ASN A 8 16.16 -23.41 5.81
C ASN A 8 16.76 -22.00 5.66
N SER A 9 16.69 -21.44 4.45
CA SER A 9 16.45 -19.99 4.41
C SER A 9 15.08 -19.79 5.07
N PRO A 10 14.94 -18.99 6.16
CA PRO A 10 13.61 -18.56 6.58
C PRO A 10 12.96 -17.92 5.35
N PRO A 11 11.64 -18.10 5.12
CA PRO A 11 10.97 -17.32 4.09
C PRO A 11 11.37 -15.86 4.35
N ALA A 12 11.91 -15.18 3.32
CA ALA A 12 12.12 -13.75 3.41
C ALA A 12 10.84 -13.16 4.01
N ASP A 13 10.96 -12.24 4.98
CA ASP A 13 9.81 -11.63 5.63
C ASP A 13 8.98 -10.95 4.53
N ASP A 14 8.05 -11.72 3.95
CA ASP A 14 7.12 -11.32 2.92
C ASP A 14 6.24 -10.31 3.62
N HIS A 15 6.59 -9.03 3.46
CA HIS A 15 5.92 -7.95 4.14
C HIS A 15 4.57 -7.70 3.47
N GLU A 16 3.67 -8.68 3.60
CA GLU A 16 2.38 -8.70 2.97
C GLU A 16 1.61 -7.46 3.42
N PRO A 17 1.17 -6.60 2.47
CA PRO A 17 0.44 -5.39 2.80
C PRO A 17 -0.78 -5.66 3.69
N ILE A 18 -1.43 -6.83 3.53
CA ILE A 18 -2.59 -7.25 4.31
C ILE A 18 -2.30 -7.44 5.82
N ARG A 19 -1.04 -7.64 6.21
CA ARG A 19 -0.65 -7.82 7.62
C ARG A 19 -0.36 -6.51 8.35
N SER A 20 -0.43 -5.37 7.67
CA SER A 20 -0.22 -4.05 8.30
C SER A 20 -1.56 -3.46 8.76
N PRO A 21 -1.92 -3.56 10.06
CA PRO A 21 -3.21 -3.06 10.57
C PRO A 21 -3.33 -1.53 10.44
N TRP A 22 -2.20 -0.83 10.34
CA TRP A 22 -2.18 0.62 10.14
C TRP A 22 -2.78 1.03 8.79
N LEU A 23 -2.60 0.22 7.73
CA LEU A 23 -3.20 0.53 6.42
C LEU A 23 -4.73 0.52 6.51
N PHE A 24 -5.30 -0.45 7.25
CA PHE A 24 -6.74 -0.50 7.51
C PHE A 24 -7.23 0.64 8.39
N ALA A 25 -6.43 1.07 9.38
CA ALA A 25 -6.79 2.21 10.21
C ALA A 25 -6.88 3.51 9.38
N VAL A 26 -5.92 3.75 8.49
CA VAL A 26 -5.94 4.91 7.57
C VAL A 26 -7.10 4.80 6.58
N LEU A 27 -7.34 3.61 6.02
CA LEU A 27 -8.45 3.36 5.10
C LEU A 27 -9.80 3.65 5.77
N LEU A 28 -9.99 3.13 6.99
CA LEU A 28 -11.21 3.35 7.78
C LEU A 28 -11.40 4.83 8.07
N LEU A 29 -10.33 5.54 8.45
CA LEU A 29 -10.38 6.97 8.73
C LEU A 29 -10.76 7.78 7.48
N LEU A 30 -10.23 7.44 6.30
CA LEU A 30 -10.57 8.09 5.04
C LEU A 30 -12.05 7.87 4.66
N VAL A 31 -12.56 6.65 4.86
CA VAL A 31 -13.97 6.33 4.61
C VAL A 31 -14.89 7.07 5.58
N LEU A 32 -14.54 7.11 6.87
CA LEU A 32 -15.31 7.82 7.89
C LEU A 32 -15.29 9.34 7.66
N ALA A 33 -14.15 9.91 7.28
CA ALA A 33 -14.04 11.32 6.93
C ALA A 33 -14.83 11.68 5.66
N GLY A 34 -14.89 10.76 4.69
CA GLY A 34 -15.63 10.96 3.46
C GLY A 34 -17.15 10.82 3.59
N THR A 35 -17.65 10.23 4.69
CA THR A 35 -19.06 9.92 4.87
C THR A 35 -19.71 10.84 5.92
N PRO A 36 -20.73 11.64 5.54
CA PRO A 36 -21.35 12.61 6.46
C PRO A 36 -22.28 11.98 7.51
N LEU A 37 -22.28 10.65 7.66
CA LEU A 37 -23.20 9.90 8.54
C LEU A 37 -23.09 10.26 10.03
N TRP A 38 -21.97 10.87 10.42
CA TRP A 38 -21.62 11.17 11.81
C TRP A 38 -21.44 12.66 12.06
N TYR A 39 -21.67 13.50 11.05
CA TYR A 39 -21.36 14.92 11.17
C TYR A 39 -22.39 15.59 12.08
N PRO A 40 -21.94 16.35 13.10
CA PRO A 40 -22.85 17.16 13.89
C PRO A 40 -23.53 18.17 12.98
N THR A 41 -24.78 18.54 13.30
CA THR A 41 -25.61 19.44 12.47
C THR A 41 -24.89 20.74 12.08
N GLY A 42 -24.04 21.28 12.96
CA GLY A 42 -23.22 22.48 12.68
C GLY A 42 -22.15 22.33 11.60
N LEU A 43 -21.84 21.11 11.13
CA LEU A 43 -20.92 20.82 10.02
C LEU A 43 -21.66 20.52 8.70
N VAL A 44 -22.97 20.27 8.78
CA VAL A 44 -23.83 19.96 7.62
C VAL A 44 -24.41 21.23 6.99
N GLU A 45 -24.68 22.23 7.83
CA GLU A 45 -25.30 23.51 7.47
C GLU A 45 -24.41 24.55 6.76
N PRO A 46 -23.07 24.65 7.00
CA PRO A 46 -22.28 25.70 6.36
C PRO A 46 -22.12 25.42 4.87
N LEU A 47 -22.70 26.31 4.06
CA LEU A 47 -22.47 26.39 2.62
C LEU A 47 -21.21 27.20 2.34
N VAL A 48 -20.22 26.54 1.73
CA VAL A 48 -19.01 27.20 1.21
C VAL A 48 -19.17 27.31 -0.30
N LEU A 49 -19.20 28.52 -0.85
CA LEU A 49 -19.33 28.77 -2.30
C LEU A 49 -20.58 28.13 -2.96
N GLY A 50 -21.66 27.93 -2.19
CA GLY A 50 -22.89 27.31 -2.68
C GLY A 50 -22.94 25.79 -2.57
N VAL A 51 -21.87 25.13 -2.09
CA VAL A 51 -21.85 23.69 -1.80
C VAL A 51 -21.70 23.44 -0.29
N PRO A 52 -22.32 22.38 0.26
CA PRO A 52 -22.13 22.05 1.66
C PRO A 52 -20.66 21.75 1.98
N LEU A 53 -20.14 22.22 3.11
CA LEU A 53 -18.76 21.98 3.52
C LEU A 53 -18.40 20.48 3.51
N TRP A 54 -19.32 19.63 3.98
CA TRP A 54 -19.12 18.18 4.00
C TRP A 54 -18.84 17.59 2.61
N PHE A 55 -19.41 18.18 1.55
CA PHE A 55 -19.16 17.73 0.17
C PHE A 55 -17.69 17.92 -0.23
N ALA A 56 -17.09 19.07 0.11
CA ALA A 56 -15.67 19.31 -0.15
C ALA A 56 -14.78 18.32 0.61
N VAL A 57 -15.14 18.01 1.86
CA VAL A 57 -14.42 17.01 2.68
C VAL A 57 -14.55 15.60 2.09
N SER A 58 -15.72 15.23 1.56
CA SER A 58 -15.93 13.97 0.86
C SER A 58 -15.07 13.84 -0.41
N VAL A 59 -14.99 14.91 -1.21
CA VAL A 59 -14.15 14.95 -2.42
C VAL A 59 -12.67 14.80 -2.06
N LEU A 60 -12.20 15.56 -1.07
CA LEU A 60 -10.81 15.47 -0.59
C LEU A 60 -10.49 14.07 -0.04
N SER A 61 -11.40 13.48 0.74
CA SER A 61 -11.21 12.12 1.27
C SER A 61 -11.16 11.07 0.16
N THR A 62 -11.96 11.23 -0.90
CA THR A 62 -11.93 10.34 -2.07
C THR A 62 -10.61 10.45 -2.83
N LEU A 63 -10.11 11.67 -3.04
CA LEU A 63 -8.81 11.90 -3.67
C LEU A 63 -7.67 11.33 -2.83
N ALA A 64 -7.70 11.55 -1.51
CA ALA A 64 -6.73 11.01 -0.58
C ALA A 64 -6.76 9.47 -0.56
N PHE A 65 -7.95 8.86 -0.60
CA PHE A 65 -8.13 7.42 -0.73
C PHE A 65 -7.51 6.87 -2.01
N ALA A 66 -7.83 7.47 -3.15
CA ALA A 66 -7.27 7.05 -4.45
C ALA A 66 -5.75 7.22 -4.50
N GLY A 67 -5.22 8.31 -3.96
CA GLY A 67 -3.77 8.54 -3.86
C GLY A 67 -3.09 7.55 -2.91
N PHE A 68 -3.71 7.28 -1.77
CA PHE A 68 -3.19 6.33 -0.78
C PHE A 68 -3.14 4.90 -1.32
N THR A 69 -4.21 4.43 -1.97
CA THR A 69 -4.22 3.11 -2.59
C THR A 69 -3.21 3.01 -3.74
N SER A 70 -3.12 4.05 -4.59
CA SER A 70 -2.11 4.09 -5.66
C SER A 70 -0.68 4.04 -5.09
N TRP A 71 -0.41 4.78 -4.02
CA TRP A 71 0.89 4.76 -3.34
C TRP A 71 1.22 3.40 -2.71
N ILE A 72 0.24 2.74 -2.07
CA ILE A 72 0.42 1.38 -1.56
C ILE A 72 0.77 0.42 -2.70
N CYS A 73 0.00 0.45 -3.79
CA CYS A 73 0.26 -0.41 -4.94
C CYS A 73 1.68 -0.21 -5.49
N LEU A 74 2.14 1.03 -5.61
CA LEU A 74 3.48 1.32 -6.14
C LEU A 74 4.62 0.96 -5.17
N ARG A 75 4.41 1.10 -3.86
CA ARG A 75 5.51 1.08 -2.88
C ARG A 75 5.56 -0.18 -2.02
N ARG A 76 4.43 -0.87 -1.88
CA ARG A 76 4.27 -2.05 -1.01
C ARG A 76 3.87 -3.30 -1.78
N TRP A 77 3.36 -3.19 -3.01
CA TRP A 77 2.98 -4.36 -3.81
C TRP A 77 4.12 -4.92 -4.69
N ASN A 78 5.26 -4.22 -4.80
CA ASN A 78 6.45 -4.71 -5.50
C ASN A 78 7.32 -5.61 -4.60
N LEU A 79 6.75 -6.71 -4.12
CA LEU A 79 7.44 -7.66 -3.23
C LEU A 79 8.03 -8.86 -3.99
N ALA A 80 7.52 -9.22 -5.16
CA ALA A 80 7.97 -10.41 -5.90
C ALA A 80 8.99 -10.10 -7.01
N GLU A 81 8.88 -8.96 -7.69
CA GLU A 81 9.70 -8.68 -8.87
C GLU A 81 11.15 -8.27 -8.51
N SER A 82 11.36 -7.64 -7.36
CA SER A 82 12.70 -7.20 -6.93
C SER A 82 13.63 -8.38 -6.61
N ASP A 83 13.10 -9.43 -5.99
CA ASP A 83 13.87 -10.61 -5.61
C ASP A 83 14.10 -11.56 -6.79
N GLU A 84 13.11 -11.71 -7.68
CA GLU A 84 13.25 -12.48 -8.93
C GLU A 84 14.24 -11.82 -9.90
N VAL A 85 14.22 -10.49 -10.04
CA VAL A 85 15.18 -9.75 -10.88
C VAL A 85 16.58 -9.75 -10.27
N ALA A 86 16.72 -9.66 -8.94
CA ALA A 86 18.01 -9.76 -8.26
C ALA A 86 18.61 -11.18 -8.36
N ALA A 87 17.79 -12.22 -8.24
CA ALA A 87 18.21 -13.60 -8.45
C ALA A 87 18.64 -13.85 -9.90
N ALA A 88 17.84 -13.40 -10.87
CA ALA A 88 18.17 -13.52 -12.29
C ALA A 88 19.45 -12.73 -12.67
N ALA A 89 19.67 -11.55 -12.08
CA ALA A 89 20.89 -10.78 -12.27
C ALA A 89 22.12 -11.46 -11.65
N GLY A 90 21.97 -12.08 -10.47
CA GLY A 90 23.03 -12.87 -9.84
C GLY A 90 23.41 -14.11 -10.65
N GLU A 91 22.43 -14.78 -11.24
CA GLU A 91 22.63 -15.97 -12.08
C GLU A 91 23.26 -15.62 -13.44
N ALA A 92 22.88 -14.48 -14.03
CA ALA A 92 23.52 -13.94 -15.23
C ALA A 92 24.97 -13.50 -15.00
N ALA A 93 25.28 -12.95 -13.82
CA ALA A 93 26.64 -12.60 -13.43
C ALA A 93 27.51 -13.83 -13.16
N ALA A 94 26.95 -14.87 -12.54
CA ALA A 94 27.65 -16.14 -12.27
C ALA A 94 27.91 -16.95 -13.56
N GLY A 95 27.00 -16.93 -14.53
CA GLY A 95 27.18 -17.60 -15.82
C GLY A 95 28.13 -16.87 -16.81
N GLY A 96 28.55 -15.64 -16.49
CA GLY A 96 29.46 -14.85 -17.31
C GLY A 96 30.95 -15.06 -17.01
N ASP A 97 31.29 -15.69 -15.88
CA ASP A 97 32.67 -15.94 -15.42
C ASP A 97 33.28 -17.25 -15.97
N ASP A 98 32.50 -18.03 -16.73
CA ASP A 98 32.87 -19.35 -17.28
C ASP A 98 33.19 -19.32 -18.80
N ARG A 99 33.55 -18.15 -19.37
CA ARG A 99 33.96 -18.02 -20.80
C ARG A 99 35.36 -17.47 -21.01
#